data_AF-A0A378KAB1-F1
#
_entry.id   AF-A0A378KAB1-F1
#
_cell.length_a   1.000
_cell.length_b   1.000
_cell.length_c   1.000
_cell.angle_alpha   90.00
_cell.angle_beta   90.00
_cell.angle_gamma   90.00
#
_symmetry.space_group_name_H-M   'P 1'
#
loop_
_entity.id
_entity.type
_entity.pdbx_description
1 polymer ?
#
loop_
_entity_poly.entity_id
_entity_poly.type
_entity_poly.pdbx_seq_one_letter_code
_entity_poly.pdbx_strand_id
1 'polypeptide(L)'
;MYKKTLTALFITSSLINPVFATKLFQKIITGQSTNKLIHLSNNKLATKQKNNFKSFTDFSGNWEGQCIENGETYDDTITIKNDKLSFTVDGEVFEFGALKTDANSNEKLTSFKHMSFEWDEDYSRILMSFSIAAYIHMQEFNEKFTVYGYGDGEIFLKNNRLIIRVKQQSSMDENYESECTYNKI
;
A
#
# COMPACT_ATOMS: atom_id res chain seq x y z
N MET A 1 -9.08 -23.18 -0.74
CA MET A 1 -9.79 -22.02 -1.34
C MET A 1 -9.47 -20.77 -0.53
N TYR A 2 -8.37 -20.08 -0.85
CA TYR A 2 -8.07 -18.75 -0.35
C TYR A 2 -8.58 -17.75 -1.40
N LYS A 3 -9.79 -17.20 -1.20
CA LYS A 3 -10.58 -16.50 -2.22
C LYS A 3 -10.43 -14.96 -2.22
N LYS A 4 -9.42 -14.41 -1.54
CA LYS A 4 -9.31 -12.96 -1.29
C LYS A 4 -7.86 -12.51 -1.19
N THR A 5 -7.02 -12.70 -2.22
CA THR A 5 -5.61 -12.30 -2.18
C THR A 5 -5.43 -10.78 -2.14
N LEU A 6 -6.24 -10.03 -2.90
CA LEU A 6 -6.21 -8.56 -2.87
C LEU A 6 -6.70 -8.02 -1.51
N THR A 7 -7.85 -8.48 -1.03
CA THR A 7 -8.33 -8.09 0.30
C THR A 7 -7.44 -8.64 1.42
N ALA A 8 -6.71 -9.75 1.23
CA ALA A 8 -5.74 -10.25 2.22
C ALA A 8 -4.45 -9.44 2.25
N LEU A 9 -4.07 -8.78 1.15
CA LEU A 9 -3.03 -7.74 1.17
C LEU A 9 -3.44 -6.58 2.08
N PHE A 10 -4.74 -6.32 2.25
CA PHE A 10 -5.31 -5.20 3.00
C PHE A 10 -5.76 -5.57 4.44
N ILE A 11 -6.36 -6.75 4.66
CA ILE A 11 -6.98 -7.19 5.92
C ILE A 11 -6.07 -8.13 6.72
N THR A 12 -4.88 -7.67 7.09
CA THR A 12 -4.12 -8.30 8.18
C THR A 12 -3.71 -7.29 9.25
N SER A 13 -4.68 -6.53 9.75
CA SER A 13 -4.45 -5.60 10.87
C SER A 13 -5.67 -5.53 11.80
N SER A 14 -5.69 -6.42 12.78
CA SER A 14 -6.12 -6.05 14.14
C SER A 14 -5.73 -7.17 15.06
N LEU A 15 -4.61 -6.98 15.77
CA LEU A 15 -4.52 -7.11 17.22
C LEU A 15 -3.06 -6.88 17.64
N ILE A 16 -2.90 -5.91 18.56
CA ILE A 16 -1.73 -5.60 19.39
C ILE A 16 -0.73 -4.60 18.78
N ASN A 17 -0.75 -3.39 19.35
CA ASN A 17 0.18 -2.27 19.23
C ASN A 17 1.64 -2.62 18.83
N PRO A 18 2.21 -2.00 17.79
CA PRO A 18 3.65 -1.99 17.64
C PRO A 18 4.23 -0.82 18.46
N VAL A 19 4.78 -1.12 19.63
CA VAL A 19 5.64 -0.19 20.42
C VAL A 19 7.03 0.00 19.74
N PHE A 20 7.18 -0.41 18.49
CA PHE A 20 8.45 -0.45 17.77
C PHE A 20 8.62 0.70 16.78
N ALA A 21 8.51 1.95 17.25
CA ALA A 21 8.98 3.11 16.50
C ALA A 21 10.24 3.77 17.12
N THR A 22 10.64 3.39 18.35
CA THR A 22 11.66 4.15 19.10
C THR A 22 13.09 3.65 18.94
N LYS A 23 13.33 2.42 18.48
CA LYS A 23 14.71 1.86 18.40
C LYS A 23 15.40 1.98 17.05
N LEU A 24 14.68 2.15 15.95
CA LEU A 24 15.32 2.31 14.62
C LEU A 24 15.94 3.70 14.46
N PHE A 25 15.30 4.76 14.97
CA PHE A 25 15.80 6.13 14.86
C PHE A 25 17.00 6.43 15.78
N GLN A 26 17.14 5.73 16.91
CA GLN A 26 18.28 5.98 17.81
C GLN A 26 19.62 5.54 17.21
N LYS A 27 19.65 4.51 16.36
CA LYS A 27 20.91 3.96 15.83
C LYS A 27 21.46 4.73 14.62
N ILE A 28 20.62 5.53 13.95
CA ILE A 28 21.03 6.38 12.82
C ILE A 28 21.56 7.74 13.31
N ILE A 29 21.14 8.19 14.50
CA ILE A 29 21.48 9.53 15.02
C ILE A 29 22.76 9.55 15.86
N THR A 30 23.25 8.41 16.37
CA THR A 30 24.40 8.40 17.30
C THR A 30 25.78 8.29 16.64
N GLY A 31 25.88 8.35 15.31
CA GLY A 31 27.15 8.28 14.60
C GLY A 31 27.45 9.55 13.81
N GLN A 32 28.17 10.50 14.43
CA GLN A 32 28.82 11.69 13.85
C GLN A 32 28.07 13.04 13.91
N SER A 33 28.63 13.89 14.78
CA SER A 33 28.99 15.29 14.51
C SER A 33 27.90 16.38 14.49
N THR A 34 27.77 17.01 15.66
CA THR A 34 27.71 18.46 15.93
C THR A 34 27.25 19.44 14.83
N ASN A 35 26.26 20.25 15.21
CA ASN A 35 26.07 21.66 14.84
C ASN A 35 25.74 21.96 13.37
N LYS A 36 24.59 21.49 12.93
CA LYS A 36 23.68 22.31 12.11
C LYS A 36 22.25 21.89 12.44
N LEU A 37 21.64 22.60 13.38
CA LEU A 37 20.19 22.71 13.49
C LEU A 37 19.68 23.33 12.20
N ILE A 38 19.53 22.49 11.17
CA ILE A 38 18.67 22.81 10.04
C ILE A 38 17.29 22.87 10.66
N HIS A 39 16.76 24.08 10.77
CA HIS A 39 15.34 24.37 10.88
C HIS A 39 14.63 23.61 9.75
N LEU A 40 14.32 22.33 9.97
CA LEU A 40 13.22 21.65 9.31
C LEU A 40 11.97 22.22 9.95
N SER A 41 11.67 23.47 9.59
CA SER A 41 10.41 24.10 9.94
C SER A 41 9.30 23.25 9.33
N ASN A 42 8.53 22.62 10.20
CA ASN A 42 7.09 22.44 10.11
C ASN A 42 6.54 22.22 8.70
N ASN A 43 6.07 21.00 8.44
CA ASN A 43 4.74 20.74 7.88
C ASN A 43 4.30 21.70 6.75
N LYS A 44 4.98 21.65 5.61
CA LYS A 44 4.52 22.31 4.37
C LYS A 44 4.06 21.34 3.29
N LEU A 45 3.63 20.13 3.65
CA LEU A 45 2.86 19.26 2.76
C LEU A 45 1.34 19.32 2.98
N ALA A 46 0.86 20.09 3.97
CA ALA A 46 -0.57 20.19 4.25
C ALA A 46 -1.09 21.65 4.26
N THR A 47 -0.64 22.56 3.38
CA THR A 47 -1.28 23.91 3.28
C THR A 47 -0.92 24.73 2.04
N LYS A 48 -0.84 24.13 0.85
CA LYS A 48 -0.90 24.89 -0.41
C LYS A 48 -1.71 24.13 -1.45
N GLN A 49 -3.03 24.23 -1.32
CA GLN A 49 -3.97 24.28 -2.43
C GLN A 49 -5.33 24.47 -1.77
N LYS A 50 -5.71 25.72 -1.55
CA LYS A 50 -7.10 26.10 -1.35
C LYS A 50 -7.42 26.93 -2.58
N ASN A 51 -8.39 26.46 -3.38
CA ASN A 51 -9.20 27.25 -4.32
C ASN A 51 -8.93 27.16 -5.84
N ASN A 52 -8.30 26.11 -6.37
CA ASN A 52 -8.45 25.75 -7.81
C ASN A 52 -8.13 24.27 -8.00
N PHE A 53 -8.99 23.41 -7.48
CA PHE A 53 -8.79 21.97 -7.63
C PHE A 53 -9.17 21.55 -9.05
N LYS A 54 -8.22 20.90 -9.74
CA LYS A 54 -8.53 20.16 -10.96
C LYS A 54 -9.63 19.14 -10.64
N SER A 55 -10.54 18.93 -11.58
CA SER A 55 -11.46 17.79 -11.53
C SER A 55 -10.61 16.51 -11.43
N PHE A 56 -10.93 15.63 -10.48
CA PHE A 56 -10.30 14.31 -10.37
C PHE A 56 -11.26 13.23 -10.88
N THR A 57 -10.72 12.09 -11.29
CA THR A 57 -11.55 10.95 -11.71
C THR A 57 -12.26 10.33 -10.50
N ASP A 58 -13.58 10.19 -10.60
CA ASP A 58 -14.37 9.48 -9.60
C ASP A 58 -14.40 7.97 -9.91
N PHE A 59 -13.75 7.20 -9.05
CA PHE A 59 -13.74 5.73 -9.06
C PHE A 59 -14.83 5.14 -8.16
N SER A 60 -15.62 5.96 -7.47
CA SER A 60 -16.56 5.49 -6.46
C SER A 60 -17.66 4.60 -7.04
N GLY A 61 -17.94 3.50 -6.35
CA GLY A 61 -18.96 2.53 -6.73
C GLY A 61 -18.64 1.12 -6.27
N ASN A 62 -19.56 0.21 -6.57
CA ASN A 62 -19.35 -1.22 -6.45
C ASN A 62 -18.86 -1.75 -7.80
N TRP A 63 -17.87 -2.63 -7.76
CA TRP A 63 -17.18 -3.12 -8.94
C TRP A 63 -17.06 -4.64 -8.86
N GLU A 64 -17.39 -5.34 -9.93
CA GLU A 64 -17.22 -6.79 -10.06
C GLU A 64 -16.40 -7.11 -11.30
N GLY A 65 -15.46 -8.03 -11.16
CA GLY A 65 -14.44 -8.23 -12.17
C GLY A 65 -13.62 -9.48 -11.97
N GLN A 66 -12.52 -9.53 -12.71
CA GLN A 66 -11.58 -10.63 -12.68
C GLN A 66 -10.16 -10.11 -12.54
N CYS A 67 -9.37 -10.82 -11.74
CA CYS A 67 -7.95 -10.60 -11.57
C CYS A 67 -7.17 -11.73 -12.22
N ILE A 68 -6.05 -11.39 -12.84
CA ILE A 68 -5.10 -12.33 -13.41
C ILE A 68 -3.82 -12.22 -12.57
N GLU A 69 -3.48 -13.29 -11.85
CA GLU A 69 -2.27 -13.42 -11.03
C GLU A 69 -1.50 -14.65 -11.50
N ASN A 70 -0.25 -14.49 -11.95
CA ASN A 70 0.60 -15.61 -12.40
C ASN A 70 -0.07 -16.53 -13.45
N GLY A 71 -0.93 -15.97 -14.30
CA GLY A 71 -1.66 -16.71 -15.34
C GLY A 71 -2.95 -17.40 -14.86
N GLU A 72 -3.27 -17.32 -13.58
CA GLU A 72 -4.54 -17.80 -13.03
C GLU A 72 -5.56 -16.65 -12.95
N THR A 73 -6.80 -16.93 -13.33
CA THR A 73 -7.91 -15.96 -13.28
C THR A 73 -8.87 -16.30 -12.14
N TYR A 74 -9.27 -15.30 -11.37
CA TYR A 74 -10.31 -15.44 -10.35
C TYR A 74 -11.24 -14.22 -10.30
N ASP A 75 -12.48 -14.46 -9.90
CA ASP A 75 -13.49 -13.41 -9.75
C ASP A 75 -13.28 -12.63 -8.45
N ASP A 76 -13.53 -11.32 -8.50
CA ASP A 76 -13.38 -10.41 -7.37
C ASP A 76 -14.46 -9.32 -7.37
N THR A 77 -14.74 -8.77 -6.18
CA THR A 77 -15.71 -7.68 -6.00
C THR A 77 -15.17 -6.70 -4.98
N ILE A 78 -15.14 -5.42 -5.35
CA ILE A 78 -14.62 -4.35 -4.50
C ILE A 78 -15.59 -3.17 -4.44
N THR A 79 -15.59 -2.49 -3.30
CA THR A 79 -16.30 -1.23 -3.11
C THR A 79 -15.31 -0.10 -2.97
N ILE A 80 -15.38 0.87 -3.87
CA ILE A 80 -14.50 2.04 -3.85
C ILE A 80 -15.29 3.29 -3.43
N LYS A 81 -14.66 4.12 -2.61
CA LYS A 81 -15.01 5.53 -2.47
C LYS A 81 -13.73 6.33 -2.60
N ASN A 82 -13.74 7.38 -3.40
CA ASN A 82 -12.62 8.31 -3.42
C ASN A 82 -13.10 9.74 -3.41
N ASP A 83 -12.31 10.57 -2.77
CA ASP A 83 -12.43 12.01 -2.86
C ASP A 83 -11.07 12.60 -3.19
N LYS A 84 -10.89 13.89 -2.91
CA LYS A 84 -9.66 14.59 -3.22
C LYS A 84 -8.50 14.24 -2.28
N LEU A 85 -8.79 13.73 -1.09
CA LEU A 85 -7.83 13.55 0.00
C LEU A 85 -7.66 12.08 0.37
N SER A 86 -8.63 11.24 0.01
CA SER A 86 -8.63 9.84 0.39
C SER A 86 -9.14 8.92 -0.71
N PHE A 87 -8.65 7.69 -0.65
CA PHE A 87 -9.08 6.55 -1.42
C PHE A 87 -9.49 5.46 -0.42
N THR A 88 -10.68 4.91 -0.56
CA THR A 88 -11.22 3.86 0.30
C THR A 88 -11.55 2.64 -0.53
N VAL A 89 -11.05 1.47 -0.15
CA VAL A 89 -11.36 0.18 -0.77
C VAL A 89 -11.86 -0.77 0.30
N ASP A 90 -13.05 -1.32 0.11
CA ASP A 90 -13.70 -2.27 1.04
C ASP A 90 -13.75 -1.77 2.50
N GLY A 91 -13.85 -0.44 2.67
CA GLY A 91 -13.88 0.23 3.96
C GLY A 91 -12.52 0.58 4.56
N GLU A 92 -11.41 0.15 3.96
CA GLU A 92 -10.07 0.58 4.36
C GLU A 92 -9.71 1.92 3.71
N VAL A 93 -9.30 2.89 4.51
CA VAL A 93 -9.03 4.27 4.09
C VAL A 93 -7.54 4.51 3.92
N PHE A 94 -7.19 5.13 2.80
CA PHE A 94 -5.84 5.56 2.42
C PHE A 94 -5.86 7.05 2.12
N GLU A 95 -5.01 7.83 2.81
CA GLU A 95 -4.89 9.26 2.55
C GLU A 95 -3.83 9.52 1.46
N PHE A 96 -4.16 10.39 0.49
CA PHE A 96 -3.22 10.74 -0.57
C PHE A 96 -2.04 11.55 -0.03
N GLY A 97 -0.82 11.15 -0.43
CA GLY A 97 0.43 11.76 0.04
C GLY A 97 0.83 11.38 1.46
N ALA A 98 0.07 10.49 2.11
CA ALA A 98 0.43 9.93 3.42
C ALA A 98 1.08 8.55 3.27
N LEU A 99 2.01 8.24 4.17
CA LEU A 99 2.57 6.90 4.31
C LEU A 99 1.75 6.12 5.34
N LYS A 100 0.97 5.14 4.89
CA LYS A 100 0.30 4.19 5.77
C LYS A 100 1.27 3.05 6.10
N THR A 101 1.30 2.68 7.37
CA THR A 101 2.13 1.57 7.87
C THR A 101 1.26 0.61 8.65
N ASP A 102 1.26 -0.64 8.23
CA ASP A 102 0.61 -1.74 8.92
C ASP A 102 1.68 -2.72 9.43
N ALA A 103 1.48 -3.24 10.63
CA ALA A 103 2.34 -4.25 11.23
C ALA A 103 1.49 -5.40 11.75
N ASN A 104 1.92 -6.62 11.47
CA ASN A 104 1.28 -7.84 11.95
C ASN A 104 2.33 -8.75 12.57
N SER A 105 2.03 -9.38 13.70
CA SER A 105 2.95 -10.29 14.38
C SER A 105 2.20 -11.46 15.00
N ASN A 106 2.65 -12.66 14.69
CA ASN A 106 2.24 -13.90 15.32
C ASN A 106 3.45 -14.83 15.52
N GLU A 107 3.21 -16.03 16.04
CA GLU A 107 4.25 -17.01 16.35
C GLU A 107 5.09 -17.43 15.13
N LYS A 108 4.55 -17.31 13.91
CA LYS A 108 5.19 -17.76 12.66
C LYS A 108 5.77 -16.61 11.85
N LEU A 109 5.27 -15.39 12.00
CA LEU A 109 5.60 -14.28 11.13
C LEU A 109 5.50 -12.94 11.86
N THR A 110 6.43 -12.04 11.57
CA THR A 110 6.27 -10.61 11.84
C THR A 110 6.45 -9.84 10.54
N SER A 111 5.42 -9.13 10.08
CA SER A 111 5.46 -8.36 8.85
C SER A 111 5.18 -6.88 9.09
N PHE A 112 5.82 -6.05 8.26
CA PHE A 112 5.63 -4.63 8.16
C PHE A 112 5.31 -4.32 6.70
N LYS A 113 4.26 -3.53 6.49
CA LYS A 113 3.84 -3.07 5.17
C LYS A 113 3.76 -1.56 5.21
N HIS A 114 4.43 -0.91 4.27
CA HIS A 114 4.31 0.51 4.03
C HIS A 114 3.64 0.73 2.69
N MET A 115 2.68 1.64 2.61
CA MET A 115 1.96 1.95 1.39
C MET A 115 1.69 3.45 1.29
N SER A 116 1.79 3.99 0.09
CA SER A 116 1.43 5.36 -0.24
C SER A 116 0.58 5.38 -1.51
N PHE A 117 -0.38 6.30 -1.53
CA PHE A 117 -1.19 6.58 -2.71
C PHE A 117 -1.01 8.05 -3.10
N GLU A 118 -0.92 8.30 -4.40
CA GLU A 118 -0.81 9.64 -4.96
C GLU A 118 -1.68 9.74 -6.22
N TRP A 119 -2.15 10.95 -6.54
CA TRP A 119 -2.71 11.22 -7.86
C TRP A 119 -1.59 11.37 -8.88
N ASP A 120 -1.83 10.96 -10.13
CA ASP A 120 -1.00 11.40 -11.23
C ASP A 120 -1.22 12.89 -11.57
N GLU A 121 -0.37 13.46 -12.43
CA GLU A 121 -0.31 14.91 -12.67
C GLU A 121 -1.62 15.52 -13.21
N ASP A 122 -2.40 14.70 -13.94
CA ASP A 122 -3.69 15.08 -14.52
C ASP A 122 -4.91 14.63 -13.70
N TYR A 123 -4.69 13.97 -12.55
CA TYR A 123 -5.72 13.44 -11.65
C TYR A 123 -6.64 12.41 -12.33
N SER A 124 -6.13 11.74 -13.38
CA SER A 124 -6.86 10.68 -14.08
C SER A 124 -6.64 9.30 -13.46
N ARG A 125 -5.54 9.12 -12.72
CA ARG A 125 -5.11 7.85 -12.13
C ARG A 125 -4.62 8.01 -10.71
N ILE A 126 -4.74 6.94 -9.94
CA ILE A 126 -4.11 6.81 -8.62
C ILE A 126 -2.89 5.93 -8.78
N LEU A 127 -1.74 6.43 -8.35
CA LEU A 127 -0.46 5.71 -8.27
C LEU A 127 -0.31 5.14 -6.86
N MET A 128 0.08 3.88 -6.78
CA MET A 128 0.36 3.17 -5.53
C MET A 128 1.84 2.82 -5.48
N SER A 129 2.44 2.96 -4.31
CA SER A 129 3.76 2.40 -4.02
C SER A 129 3.73 1.70 -2.68
N PHE A 130 4.44 0.58 -2.57
CA PHE A 130 4.49 -0.16 -1.31
C PHE A 130 5.82 -0.86 -1.10
N SER A 131 6.13 -1.12 0.17
CA SER A 131 7.20 -2.02 0.57
C SER A 131 6.72 -2.95 1.69
N ILE A 132 7.29 -4.15 1.70
CA ILE A 132 6.96 -5.20 2.65
C ILE A 132 8.28 -5.72 3.22
N ALA A 133 8.36 -5.84 4.54
CA ALA A 133 9.41 -6.55 5.23
C ALA A 133 8.78 -7.62 6.12
N ALA A 134 9.20 -8.87 5.99
CA ALA A 134 8.64 -9.99 6.72
C ALA A 134 9.76 -10.83 7.35
N TYR A 135 9.63 -11.09 8.65
CA TYR A 135 10.48 -11.98 9.43
C TYR A 135 9.71 -13.28 9.69
N ILE A 136 10.16 -14.37 9.08
CA ILE A 136 9.53 -15.69 9.23
C ILE A 136 10.25 -16.45 10.35
N HIS A 137 9.47 -16.91 11.33
CA HIS A 137 9.94 -17.70 12.47
C HIS A 137 9.64 -19.18 12.21
N MET A 138 10.58 -19.92 11.63
CA MET A 138 10.42 -21.37 11.45
C MET A 138 10.92 -22.10 12.69
N GLN A 139 10.01 -22.44 13.60
CA GLN A 139 10.35 -23.14 14.85
C GLN A 139 11.03 -24.50 14.62
N GLU A 140 10.65 -25.21 13.57
CA GLU A 140 11.15 -26.57 13.27
C GLU A 140 12.63 -26.59 12.85
N PHE A 141 13.13 -25.51 12.25
CA PHE A 141 14.51 -25.45 11.72
C PHE A 141 15.42 -24.51 12.52
N ASN A 142 14.88 -23.77 13.49
CA ASN A 142 15.58 -22.67 14.18
C ASN A 142 16.21 -21.65 13.19
N GLU A 143 15.64 -21.56 11.99
CA GLU A 143 16.06 -20.64 10.94
C GLU A 143 15.14 -19.42 10.93
N LYS A 144 15.75 -18.27 10.65
CA LYS A 144 15.05 -17.00 10.52
C LYS A 144 15.35 -16.45 9.14
N PHE A 145 14.30 -16.33 8.35
CA PHE A 145 14.40 -15.72 7.03
C PHE A 145 13.77 -14.33 7.07
N THR A 146 14.44 -13.37 6.42
CA THR A 146 13.87 -12.06 6.19
C THR A 146 13.57 -11.92 4.71
N VAL A 147 12.32 -11.62 4.41
CA VAL A 147 11.84 -11.36 3.06
C VAL A 147 11.59 -9.87 2.93
N TYR A 148 12.15 -9.26 1.89
CA TYR A 148 11.87 -7.88 1.54
C TYR A 148 11.23 -7.85 0.16
N GLY A 149 10.19 -7.04 0.02
CA GLY A 149 9.58 -6.76 -1.26
C GLY A 149 9.23 -5.30 -1.41
N TYR A 150 9.14 -4.85 -2.65
CA TYR A 150 8.62 -3.55 -3.00
C TYR A 150 7.84 -3.66 -4.30
N GLY A 151 6.96 -2.69 -4.52
CA GLY A 151 6.14 -2.70 -5.70
C GLY A 151 5.48 -1.37 -5.94
N ASP A 152 4.90 -1.28 -7.12
CA ASP A 152 4.11 -0.15 -7.59
C ASP A 152 2.81 -0.66 -8.20
N GLY A 153 1.87 0.27 -8.38
CA GLY A 153 0.62 -0.04 -9.04
C GLY A 153 -0.09 1.22 -9.51
N GLU A 154 -1.10 1.01 -10.35
CA GLU A 154 -1.95 2.07 -10.86
C GLU A 154 -3.42 1.66 -10.84
N ILE A 155 -4.29 2.61 -10.54
CA ILE A 155 -5.75 2.48 -10.57
C ILE A 155 -6.29 3.53 -11.54
N PHE A 156 -7.01 3.08 -12.56
CA PHE A 156 -7.49 3.97 -13.62
C PHE A 156 -8.76 3.44 -14.30
N LEU A 157 -9.43 4.32 -15.05
CA LEU A 157 -10.57 3.94 -15.89
C LEU A 157 -10.14 3.79 -17.35
N LYS A 158 -10.60 2.73 -18.00
CA LYS A 158 -10.47 2.52 -19.44
C LYS A 158 -11.77 1.96 -19.99
N ASN A 159 -12.39 2.67 -20.94
CA ASN A 159 -13.68 2.28 -21.53
C ASN A 159 -14.76 1.98 -20.46
N ASN A 160 -14.89 2.83 -19.44
CA ASN A 160 -15.79 2.67 -18.28
C ASN A 160 -15.54 1.41 -17.43
N ARG A 161 -14.40 0.75 -17.58
CA ARG A 161 -13.94 -0.34 -16.72
C ARG A 161 -12.87 0.18 -15.77
N LEU A 162 -12.93 -0.26 -14.52
CA LEU A 162 -11.87 -0.01 -13.55
C LEU A 162 -10.76 -1.02 -13.77
N ILE A 163 -9.53 -0.53 -13.88
CA ILE A 163 -8.33 -1.35 -14.01
C ILE A 163 -7.44 -1.07 -12.80
N ILE A 164 -7.02 -2.13 -12.12
CA ILE A 164 -6.02 -2.10 -11.06
C ILE A 164 -4.84 -2.96 -11.51
N ARG A 165 -3.65 -2.39 -11.54
CA ARG A 165 -2.41 -3.10 -11.87
C ARG A 165 -1.44 -3.00 -10.72
N VAL A 166 -0.76 -4.09 -10.43
CA VAL A 166 0.25 -4.16 -9.39
C VAL A 166 1.45 -4.94 -9.91
N LYS A 167 2.64 -4.40 -9.67
CA LYS A 167 3.91 -5.07 -9.89
C LYS A 167 4.67 -5.15 -8.58
N GLN A 168 5.24 -6.29 -8.27
CA GLN A 168 6.02 -6.51 -7.06
C GLN A 168 7.30 -7.25 -7.39
N GLN A 169 8.38 -6.84 -6.74
CA GLN A 169 9.64 -7.57 -6.66
C GLN A 169 9.88 -8.02 -5.23
N SER A 170 10.40 -9.22 -5.04
CA SER A 170 10.72 -9.81 -3.75
C SER A 170 12.15 -10.35 -3.73
N SER A 171 12.74 -10.45 -2.55
CA SER A 171 14.04 -11.10 -2.35
C SER A 171 14.00 -12.63 -2.50
N MET A 172 12.80 -13.23 -2.48
CA MET A 172 12.59 -14.67 -2.50
C MET A 172 11.96 -15.20 -3.79
N ASP A 173 11.22 -14.37 -4.53
CA ASP A 173 10.43 -14.77 -5.69
C ASP A 173 10.77 -13.95 -6.93
N GLU A 174 10.43 -14.49 -8.10
CA GLU A 174 10.42 -13.75 -9.36
C GLU A 174 9.41 -12.58 -9.31
N ASN A 175 9.55 -11.65 -10.26
CA ASN A 175 8.65 -10.51 -10.38
C ASN A 175 7.19 -10.99 -10.44
N TYR A 176 6.36 -10.48 -9.55
CA TYR A 176 4.93 -10.73 -9.53
C TYR A 176 4.21 -9.58 -10.23
N GLU A 177 3.29 -9.92 -11.13
CA GLU A 177 2.40 -8.95 -11.78
C GLU A 177 0.96 -9.42 -11.63
N SER A 178 0.07 -8.48 -11.33
CA SER A 178 -1.37 -8.69 -11.25
C SER A 178 -2.10 -7.58 -12.00
N GLU A 179 -3.12 -7.96 -12.77
CA GLU A 179 -4.06 -7.04 -13.39
C GLU A 179 -5.48 -7.48 -13.09
N CYS A 180 -6.26 -6.58 -12.49
CA CYS A 180 -7.67 -6.76 -12.26
C CYS A 180 -8.48 -5.80 -13.12
N THR A 181 -9.53 -6.31 -13.77
CA THR A 181 -10.45 -5.51 -14.57
C THR A 181 -11.88 -5.70 -14.10
N TYR A 182 -12.55 -4.60 -13.74
CA TYR A 182 -13.89 -4.60 -13.17
C TYR A 182 -14.90 -3.80 -14.01
N ASN A 183 -16.15 -4.22 -13.92
CA ASN A 183 -17.32 -3.51 -14.40
C ASN A 183 -18.10 -2.94 -13.21
N LYS A 184 -18.67 -1.76 -13.38
CA LYS A 184 -19.49 -1.12 -12.35
C LYS A 184 -20.83 -1.84 -12.23
N ILE A 185 -21.31 -2.04 -11.00
CA ILE A 185 -22.63 -2.62 -10.68
C ILE A 185 -23.58 -1.54 -10.17
#